data_AF-A0A1H7UKW2-F1
#
_entry.id   AF-A0A1H7UKW2-F1
#
_cell.length_a   1.000
_cell.length_b   1.000
_cell.length_c   1.000
_cell.angle_alpha   90.00
_cell.angle_beta   90.00
_cell.angle_gamma   90.00
#
_symmetry.space_group_name_H-M   'P 1'
#
loop_
_entity.id
_entity.type
_entity.pdbx_description
1 polymer ?
#
loop_
_entity_poly.entity_id
_entity_poly.type
_entity_poly.pdbx_seq_one_letter_code
_entity_poly.pdbx_strand_id
1 'polypeptide(L)'
;MSNQLTDKVVLRHGAVLNNRMAMSPMQTHSGKRGGFVSDDTLRYYNARSKAAGLLITEFHYVSPNGGPAYVPGYPEQLGAYSDEHLDGLRQVAQALKKDGNKAILQIHHGGRAAIGQAVSGQDVVAPSQVDFSFLDYPIRELTVDEIDDIIKDFGKATRRAIKAGFDGVEIHGANHYLIQQFFSKLSNFRTINGVVVLKREWRFR
;
A
#
# COMPACT_ATOMS: atom_id res chain seq x y z
N MET A 1 2.80 31.29 17.24
CA MET A 1 1.62 30.54 16.77
C MET A 1 1.36 29.42 17.75
N SER A 2 0.10 29.19 18.13
CA SER A 2 -0.29 28.00 18.87
C SER A 2 0.09 26.74 18.07
N ASN A 3 0.57 25.71 18.77
CA ASN A 3 0.86 24.37 18.21
C ASN A 3 -0.09 23.35 18.86
N GLN A 4 -1.37 23.68 18.94
CA GLN A 4 -2.39 22.78 19.46
C GLN A 4 -2.73 21.71 18.42
N LEU A 5 -3.11 20.53 18.88
CA LEU A 5 -3.52 19.42 18.01
C LEU A 5 -4.74 19.77 17.15
N THR A 6 -5.59 20.67 17.63
CA THR A 6 -6.80 21.16 16.95
C THR A 6 -6.54 22.23 15.91
N ASP A 7 -5.31 22.73 15.79
CA ASP A 7 -4.97 23.77 14.81
C ASP A 7 -4.98 23.20 13.39
N LYS A 8 -5.48 23.99 12.44
CA LYS A 8 -5.42 23.67 11.01
C LYS A 8 -3.97 23.60 10.52
N VAL A 9 -3.70 22.74 9.56
CA VAL A 9 -2.39 22.62 8.89
C VAL A 9 -2.57 22.86 7.40
N VAL A 10 -1.77 23.78 6.85
CA VAL A 10 -1.67 23.97 5.40
C VAL A 10 -0.47 23.18 4.90
N LEU A 11 -0.70 22.20 4.02
CA LEU A 11 0.35 21.43 3.37
C LEU A 11 1.07 22.29 2.31
N ARG A 12 2.28 21.89 1.92
CA ARG A 12 3.12 22.66 0.99
C ARG A 12 2.43 23.03 -0.34
N HIS A 13 1.50 22.21 -0.79
CA HIS A 13 0.75 22.41 -2.03
C HIS A 13 -0.61 23.14 -1.82
N GLY A 14 -0.87 23.66 -0.62
CA GLY A 14 -2.06 24.47 -0.31
C GLY A 14 -3.27 23.71 0.23
N ALA A 15 -3.27 22.37 0.27
CA ALA A 15 -4.37 21.65 0.92
C ALA A 15 -4.39 21.91 2.43
N VAL A 16 -5.60 21.96 2.98
CA VAL A 16 -5.83 22.26 4.40
C VAL A 16 -6.32 21.00 5.11
N LEU A 17 -5.66 20.64 6.21
CA LEU A 17 -6.13 19.66 7.19
C LEU A 17 -6.82 20.40 8.34
N ASN A 18 -7.94 19.86 8.81
CA ASN A 18 -8.77 20.50 9.85
C ASN A 18 -8.15 20.44 11.25
N ASN A 19 -7.16 19.58 11.46
CA ASN A 19 -6.40 19.42 12.69
C ASN A 19 -5.06 18.73 12.37
N ARG A 20 -4.19 18.59 13.37
CA ARG A 20 -2.86 17.95 13.27
C ARG A 20 -2.89 16.44 13.45
N MET A 21 -4.07 15.83 13.55
CA MET A 21 -4.22 14.40 13.77
C MET A 21 -4.36 13.69 12.43
N ALA A 22 -3.75 12.51 12.33
CA ALA A 22 -3.91 11.59 11.23
C ALA A 22 -4.30 10.20 11.76
N MET A 23 -5.25 9.55 11.11
CA MET A 23 -5.46 8.12 11.31
C MET A 23 -4.44 7.37 10.48
N SER A 24 -3.56 6.64 11.15
CA SER A 24 -2.56 5.78 10.51
C SER A 24 -3.22 4.65 9.70
N PRO A 25 -2.52 4.14 8.67
CA PRO A 25 -2.94 2.96 7.93
C PRO A 25 -3.01 1.73 8.85
N MET A 26 -4.15 1.06 8.87
CA MET A 26 -4.39 -0.13 9.70
C MET A 26 -5.13 -1.19 8.88
N GLN A 27 -4.49 -2.35 8.64
CA GLN A 27 -5.14 -3.48 7.98
C GLN A 27 -6.42 -3.88 8.72
N THR A 28 -7.53 -3.93 7.99
CA THR A 28 -8.84 -4.15 8.61
C THR A 28 -9.21 -5.63 8.66
N HIS A 29 -8.55 -6.48 7.87
CA HIS A 29 -8.94 -7.88 7.66
C HIS A 29 -10.41 -8.00 7.27
N SER A 30 -10.86 -7.16 6.32
CA SER A 30 -12.26 -7.09 5.91
C SER A 30 -12.48 -7.21 4.41
N GLY A 31 -11.43 -7.32 3.59
CA GLY A 31 -11.55 -7.43 2.14
C GLY A 31 -12.19 -8.73 1.72
N LYS A 32 -13.01 -8.66 0.66
CA LYS A 32 -13.47 -9.84 -0.07
C LYS A 32 -12.33 -10.41 -0.90
N ARG A 33 -12.46 -11.69 -1.27
CA ARG A 33 -11.53 -12.38 -2.17
C ARG A 33 -11.26 -11.56 -3.43
N GLY A 34 -9.99 -11.44 -3.82
CA GLY A 34 -9.55 -10.63 -4.95
C GLY A 34 -9.29 -9.17 -4.59
N GLY A 35 -9.35 -8.81 -3.30
CA GLY A 35 -9.06 -7.47 -2.81
C GLY A 35 -10.21 -6.47 -2.92
N PHE A 36 -11.45 -6.96 -3.04
CA PHE A 36 -12.61 -6.07 -3.14
C PHE A 36 -13.10 -5.56 -1.79
N VAL A 37 -13.61 -4.33 -1.79
CA VAL A 37 -14.24 -3.71 -0.62
C VAL A 37 -15.47 -4.51 -0.20
N SER A 38 -15.62 -4.72 1.11
CA SER A 38 -16.80 -5.34 1.72
C SER A 38 -17.66 -4.32 2.47
N ASP A 39 -18.85 -4.74 2.89
CA ASP A 39 -19.69 -3.92 3.76
C ASP A 39 -19.00 -3.66 5.10
N ASP A 40 -18.20 -4.61 5.59
CA ASP A 40 -17.43 -4.49 6.83
C ASP A 40 -16.33 -3.44 6.68
N THR A 41 -15.65 -3.42 5.53
CA THR A 41 -14.70 -2.35 5.16
C THR A 41 -15.38 -0.98 5.21
N LEU A 42 -16.57 -0.87 4.61
CA LEU A 42 -17.32 0.39 4.59
C LEU A 42 -17.80 0.78 5.98
N ARG A 43 -18.29 -0.14 6.79
CA ARG A 43 -18.68 0.12 8.19
C ARG A 43 -17.48 0.63 9.00
N TYR A 44 -16.31 0.02 8.84
CA TYR A 44 -15.08 0.42 9.52
C TYR A 44 -14.68 1.86 9.21
N TYR A 45 -14.61 2.25 7.93
CA TYR A 45 -14.22 3.61 7.53
C TYR A 45 -15.32 4.64 7.81
N ASN A 46 -16.60 4.28 7.68
CA ASN A 46 -17.71 5.15 8.05
C ASN A 46 -17.71 5.50 9.54
N ALA A 47 -17.28 4.59 10.42
CA ALA A 47 -17.19 4.84 11.85
C ALA A 47 -16.00 5.75 12.23
N ARG A 48 -15.01 5.89 11.34
CA ARG A 48 -13.75 6.62 11.58
C ARG A 48 -13.64 7.91 10.80
N SER A 49 -14.64 8.26 10.01
CA SER A 49 -14.68 9.49 9.22
C SER A 49 -14.45 10.74 10.06
N LYS A 50 -14.73 10.75 11.37
CA LYS A 50 -14.48 11.87 12.30
C LYS A 50 -13.23 11.73 13.17
N ALA A 51 -12.42 10.69 12.97
CA ALA A 51 -11.30 10.39 13.86
C ALA A 51 -10.15 11.40 13.75
N ALA A 52 -9.94 12.00 12.58
CA ALA A 52 -8.80 12.87 12.29
C ALA A 52 -9.06 13.72 11.04
N GLY A 53 -8.27 14.80 10.88
CA GLY A 53 -8.31 15.67 9.69
C GLY A 53 -7.72 15.02 8.43
N LEU A 54 -6.84 14.04 8.62
CA LEU A 54 -6.26 13.20 7.58
C LEU A 54 -6.53 11.73 7.90
N LEU A 55 -7.12 11.00 6.96
CA LEU A 55 -7.46 9.59 7.12
C LEU A 55 -6.75 8.78 6.06
N ILE A 56 -5.93 7.83 6.49
CA ILE A 56 -5.16 6.97 5.60
C ILE A 56 -5.79 5.57 5.66
N THR A 57 -6.11 5.01 4.50
CA THR A 57 -6.64 3.64 4.42
C THR A 57 -5.60 2.63 4.89
N GLU A 58 -6.02 1.38 5.09
CA GLU A 58 -5.08 0.26 5.00
C GLU A 58 -4.32 0.25 3.67
N PHE A 59 -3.21 -0.48 3.62
CA PHE A 59 -2.40 -0.63 2.43
C PHE A 59 -3.12 -1.50 1.39
N HIS A 60 -3.18 -1.03 0.15
CA HIS A 60 -3.79 -1.73 -0.99
C HIS A 60 -2.72 -2.21 -1.96
N TYR A 61 -2.73 -3.48 -2.34
CA TYR A 61 -1.72 -4.01 -3.25
C TYR A 61 -1.96 -3.54 -4.70
N VAL A 62 -0.88 -3.11 -5.36
CA VAL A 62 -0.93 -2.45 -6.69
C VAL A 62 -0.89 -3.40 -7.88
N SER A 63 -0.49 -4.65 -7.67
CA SER A 63 -0.36 -5.70 -8.69
C SER A 63 -0.84 -7.04 -8.14
N PRO A 64 -1.35 -7.98 -8.97
CA PRO A 64 -1.75 -9.30 -8.50
C PRO A 64 -0.64 -10.04 -7.74
N ASN A 65 0.60 -10.03 -8.26
CA ASN A 65 1.76 -10.66 -7.61
C ASN A 65 2.28 -9.91 -6.36
N GLY A 66 1.71 -8.74 -6.06
CA GLY A 66 2.04 -7.94 -4.89
C GLY A 66 1.16 -8.19 -3.68
N GLY A 67 0.19 -9.09 -3.78
CA GLY A 67 -0.68 -9.42 -2.66
C GLY A 67 -1.52 -10.69 -2.91
N PRO A 68 -2.49 -10.95 -2.03
CA PRO A 68 -2.69 -10.27 -0.75
C PRO A 68 -1.57 -10.60 0.27
N ALA A 69 -1.17 -9.59 1.05
CA ALA A 69 -0.38 -9.75 2.26
C ALA A 69 -1.33 -9.75 3.47
N TYR A 70 -1.69 -10.94 3.96
CA TYR A 70 -2.71 -11.13 4.98
C TYR A 70 -2.39 -12.32 5.89
N VAL A 71 -3.22 -12.59 6.89
CA VAL A 71 -3.10 -13.81 7.71
C VAL A 71 -4.07 -14.85 7.16
N PRO A 72 -3.61 -16.02 6.68
CA PRO A 72 -4.51 -17.09 6.24
C PRO A 72 -5.57 -17.42 7.30
N GLY A 73 -6.82 -17.59 6.87
CA GLY A 73 -7.97 -17.76 7.75
C GLY A 73 -8.70 -16.46 8.14
N TYR A 74 -8.13 -15.29 7.84
CA TYR A 74 -8.81 -14.00 7.94
C TYR A 74 -9.22 -13.48 6.55
N PRO A 75 -10.20 -12.56 6.47
CA PRO A 75 -10.54 -11.93 5.19
C PRO A 75 -9.34 -11.22 4.57
N GLU A 76 -9.36 -11.11 3.23
CA GLU A 76 -8.21 -10.66 2.46
C GLU A 76 -7.90 -9.17 2.67
N GLN A 77 -6.67 -8.82 2.32
CA GLN A 77 -6.26 -7.45 2.12
C GLN A 77 -7.00 -6.81 0.92
N LEU A 78 -7.25 -5.50 0.94
CA LEU A 78 -7.80 -4.77 -0.20
C LEU A 78 -6.79 -4.55 -1.34
N GLY A 79 -7.29 -4.44 -2.58
CA GLY A 79 -6.51 -4.27 -3.80
C GLY A 79 -6.80 -2.97 -4.54
N ALA A 80 -5.82 -2.51 -5.33
CA ALA A 80 -5.94 -1.37 -6.25
C ALA A 80 -5.33 -1.66 -7.64
N TYR A 81 -5.21 -2.95 -8.00
CA TYR A 81 -4.47 -3.42 -9.17
C TYR A 81 -5.30 -3.48 -10.46
N SER A 82 -6.64 -3.56 -10.36
CA SER A 82 -7.58 -3.60 -11.49
C SER A 82 -8.60 -2.46 -11.43
N ASP A 83 -9.12 -2.04 -12.59
CA ASP A 83 -10.21 -1.04 -12.69
C ASP A 83 -11.51 -1.55 -12.06
N GLU A 84 -11.66 -2.87 -11.87
CA GLU A 84 -12.77 -3.49 -11.14
C GLU A 84 -12.84 -3.05 -9.66
N HIS A 85 -11.74 -2.61 -9.06
CA HIS A 85 -11.75 -2.10 -7.68
C HIS A 85 -12.33 -0.70 -7.56
N LEU A 86 -12.53 0.00 -8.70
CA LEU A 86 -12.77 1.44 -8.69
C LEU A 86 -14.05 1.83 -7.95
N ASP A 87 -15.11 1.03 -8.06
CA ASP A 87 -16.37 1.31 -7.36
C ASP A 87 -16.24 1.16 -5.84
N GLY A 88 -15.56 0.11 -5.37
CA GLY A 88 -15.25 -0.04 -3.95
C GLY A 88 -14.37 1.09 -3.43
N LEU A 89 -13.32 1.46 -4.19
CA LEU A 89 -12.43 2.57 -3.86
C LEU A 89 -13.17 3.91 -3.77
N ARG A 90 -14.14 4.17 -4.67
CA ARG A 90 -15.01 5.35 -4.60
C ARG A 90 -15.82 5.38 -3.32
N GLN A 91 -16.41 4.25 -2.93
CA GLN A 91 -17.20 4.16 -1.71
C GLN A 91 -16.33 4.40 -0.46
N VAL A 92 -15.11 3.87 -0.42
CA VAL A 92 -14.16 4.13 0.67
C VAL A 92 -13.76 5.60 0.74
N ALA A 93 -13.40 6.21 -0.39
CA ALA A 93 -13.05 7.63 -0.45
C ALA A 93 -14.21 8.51 0.03
N GLN A 94 -15.45 8.23 -0.42
CA GLN A 94 -16.65 8.93 0.04
C GLN A 94 -16.87 8.75 1.54
N ALA A 95 -16.76 7.52 2.06
CA ALA A 95 -16.94 7.24 3.48
C ALA A 95 -15.96 8.02 4.38
N LEU A 96 -14.70 8.13 3.97
CA LEU A 96 -13.68 8.88 4.69
C LEU A 96 -13.88 10.40 4.61
N LYS A 97 -14.35 10.89 3.45
CA LYS A 97 -14.48 12.34 3.18
C LYS A 97 -15.82 12.93 3.64
N LYS A 98 -16.80 12.12 4.02
CA LYS A 98 -18.18 12.59 4.33
C LYS A 98 -18.26 13.66 5.42
N ASP A 99 -17.27 13.72 6.32
CA ASP A 99 -17.20 14.70 7.42
C ASP A 99 -16.15 15.81 7.16
N GLY A 100 -15.75 16.02 5.91
CA GLY A 100 -14.86 17.11 5.49
C GLY A 100 -13.36 16.85 5.67
N ASN A 101 -12.97 15.59 5.89
CA ASN A 101 -11.58 15.17 6.08
C ASN A 101 -10.89 14.83 4.76
N LYS A 102 -9.56 14.80 4.77
CA LYS A 102 -8.77 14.34 3.63
C LYS A 102 -8.60 12.84 3.67
N ALA A 103 -8.85 12.16 2.56
CA ALA A 103 -8.68 10.73 2.43
C ALA A 103 -7.48 10.39 1.56
N ILE A 104 -6.58 9.55 2.07
CA ILE A 104 -5.37 9.09 1.39
C ILE A 104 -5.45 7.58 1.20
N LEU A 105 -5.27 7.11 -0.03
CA LEU A 105 -5.12 5.69 -0.32
C LEU A 105 -3.67 5.28 -0.10
N GLN A 106 -3.40 4.43 0.88
CA GLN A 106 -2.07 3.84 1.01
C GLN A 106 -1.93 2.68 0.00
N ILE A 107 -0.90 2.73 -0.84
CA ILE A 107 -0.63 1.74 -1.88
C ILE A 107 0.73 1.08 -1.65
N HIS A 108 0.83 -0.22 -1.92
CA HIS A 108 2.04 -1.00 -1.67
C HIS A 108 2.20 -2.20 -2.61
N HIS A 109 3.34 -2.86 -2.51
CA HIS A 109 3.57 -4.20 -3.04
C HIS A 109 4.18 -5.07 -1.94
N GLY A 110 3.60 -6.23 -1.67
CA GLY A 110 3.97 -7.10 -0.55
C GLY A 110 5.37 -7.70 -0.69
N GLY A 111 5.81 -7.93 -1.92
CA GLY A 111 7.08 -8.61 -2.19
C GLY A 111 7.07 -9.98 -1.50
N ARG A 112 8.09 -10.28 -0.70
CA ARG A 112 8.15 -11.54 0.06
C ARG A 112 6.98 -11.77 1.04
N ALA A 113 6.21 -10.73 1.36
CA ALA A 113 5.06 -10.81 2.27
C ALA A 113 3.73 -11.09 1.54
N ALA A 114 3.72 -11.23 0.21
CA ALA A 114 2.53 -11.54 -0.59
C ALA A 114 2.11 -13.02 -0.43
N ILE A 115 1.82 -13.44 0.80
CA ILE A 115 1.51 -14.83 1.17
C ILE A 115 0.36 -15.44 0.35
N GLY A 116 -0.60 -14.63 -0.11
CA GLY A 116 -1.67 -15.12 -0.98
C GLY A 116 -1.18 -15.74 -2.30
N GLN A 117 -0.02 -15.31 -2.80
CA GLN A 117 0.63 -15.96 -3.94
C GLN A 117 1.09 -17.37 -3.57
N ALA A 118 1.81 -17.53 -2.45
CA ALA A 118 2.25 -18.84 -1.96
C ALA A 118 1.08 -19.80 -1.71
N VAL A 119 0.02 -19.33 -1.02
CA VAL A 119 -1.19 -20.13 -0.77
C VAL A 119 -1.87 -20.58 -2.06
N SER A 120 -1.76 -19.78 -3.12
CA SER A 120 -2.32 -20.09 -4.44
C SER A 120 -1.36 -20.86 -5.34
N GLY A 121 -0.21 -21.32 -4.82
CA GLY A 121 0.82 -22.03 -5.57
C GLY A 121 1.52 -21.19 -6.64
N GLN A 122 1.51 -19.87 -6.48
CA GLN A 122 2.18 -18.91 -7.36
C GLN A 122 3.52 -18.45 -6.77
N ASP A 123 4.38 -17.89 -7.62
CA ASP A 123 5.65 -17.32 -7.21
C ASP A 123 5.45 -16.12 -6.27
N VAL A 124 6.16 -16.15 -5.14
CA VAL A 124 6.35 -14.96 -4.30
C VAL A 124 7.65 -14.28 -4.71
N VAL A 125 7.58 -12.98 -4.99
CA VAL A 125 8.71 -12.23 -5.57
C VAL A 125 9.37 -11.29 -4.55
N ALA A 126 10.68 -11.10 -4.67
CA ALA A 126 11.48 -10.27 -3.77
C ALA A 126 12.69 -9.66 -4.51
N PRO A 127 13.40 -8.69 -3.91
CA PRO A 127 14.60 -8.11 -4.52
C PRO A 127 15.71 -9.13 -4.77
N SER A 128 15.85 -10.11 -3.88
CA SER A 128 16.80 -11.22 -4.01
C SER A 128 16.18 -12.52 -3.54
N GLN A 129 16.61 -13.63 -4.14
CA GLN A 129 16.27 -14.96 -3.70
C GLN A 129 17.07 -15.28 -2.42
N VAL A 130 16.38 -15.29 -1.28
CA VAL A 130 16.97 -15.49 0.04
C VAL A 130 16.08 -16.43 0.82
N ASP A 131 16.69 -17.43 1.45
CA ASP A 131 15.98 -18.32 2.35
C ASP A 131 15.86 -17.67 3.74
N PHE A 132 14.63 -17.32 4.11
CA PHE A 132 14.32 -16.71 5.40
C PHE A 132 13.63 -17.75 6.28
N SER A 133 14.20 -18.04 7.45
CA SER A 133 13.68 -19.07 8.37
C SER A 133 12.26 -18.84 8.89
N PHE A 134 11.73 -17.62 8.75
CA PHE A 134 10.35 -17.27 9.12
C PHE A 134 9.36 -17.35 7.96
N LEU A 135 9.81 -17.65 6.74
CA LEU A 135 8.94 -17.93 5.60
C LEU A 135 8.83 -19.45 5.44
N ASP A 136 7.60 -19.93 5.24
CA ASP A 136 7.28 -21.34 5.00
C ASP A 136 7.15 -21.66 3.49
N TYR A 137 7.56 -20.72 2.63
CA TYR A 137 7.54 -20.84 1.17
C TYR A 137 8.80 -20.23 0.54
N PRO A 138 9.20 -20.72 -0.64
CA PRO A 138 10.31 -20.13 -1.39
C PRO A 138 9.93 -18.77 -1.96
N ILE A 139 10.93 -17.93 -2.20
CA ILE A 139 10.80 -16.64 -2.88
C ILE A 139 11.73 -16.57 -4.09
N ARG A 140 11.31 -15.87 -5.13
CA ARG A 140 12.07 -15.66 -6.36
C ARG A 140 12.59 -14.22 -6.46
N GLU A 141 13.79 -14.08 -6.98
CA GLU A 141 14.34 -12.77 -7.34
C GLU A 141 13.56 -12.14 -8.51
N LEU A 142 13.18 -10.87 -8.36
CA LEU A 142 12.58 -10.07 -9.42
C LEU A 142 13.55 -9.83 -10.58
N THR A 143 13.06 -9.93 -11.81
CA THR A 143 13.78 -9.44 -12.98
C THR A 143 13.70 -7.91 -13.08
N VAL A 144 14.52 -7.29 -13.92
CA VAL A 144 14.45 -5.84 -14.16
C VAL A 144 13.12 -5.44 -14.81
N ASP A 145 12.63 -6.24 -15.77
CA ASP A 145 11.37 -5.96 -16.45
C ASP A 145 10.17 -6.04 -15.48
N GLU A 146 10.18 -7.01 -14.55
CA GLU A 146 9.16 -7.10 -13.51
C GLU A 146 9.19 -5.90 -12.56
N ILE A 147 10.38 -5.36 -12.24
CA ILE A 147 10.50 -4.13 -11.45
C ILE A 147 9.86 -2.97 -12.21
N ASP A 148 10.18 -2.80 -13.49
CA ASP A 148 9.61 -1.73 -14.31
C ASP A 148 8.09 -1.83 -14.44
N ASP A 149 7.55 -3.05 -14.52
CA ASP A 149 6.11 -3.28 -14.53
C ASP A 149 5.46 -2.96 -13.19
N ILE A 150 6.08 -3.31 -12.07
CA ILE A 150 5.61 -2.91 -10.73
C ILE A 150 5.58 -1.39 -10.60
N ILE A 151 6.58 -0.66 -11.11
CA ILE A 151 6.60 0.81 -11.12
C ILE A 151 5.38 1.36 -11.88
N LYS A 152 5.09 0.82 -13.07
CA LYS A 152 3.91 1.19 -13.86
C LYS A 152 2.62 0.88 -13.09
N ASP A 153 2.59 -0.21 -12.32
CA ASP A 153 1.43 -0.62 -11.52
C ASP A 153 1.17 0.32 -10.34
N PHE A 154 2.21 0.81 -9.65
CA PHE A 154 2.07 1.92 -8.70
C PHE A 154 1.42 3.15 -9.37
N GLY A 155 1.88 3.50 -10.58
CA GLY A 155 1.29 4.60 -11.36
C GLY A 155 -0.18 4.35 -11.76
N LYS A 156 -0.54 3.10 -12.13
CA LYS A 156 -1.93 2.71 -12.42
C LYS A 156 -2.81 2.81 -11.16
N ALA A 157 -2.32 2.33 -10.02
CA ALA A 157 -3.03 2.42 -8.73
C ALA A 157 -3.23 3.89 -8.31
N THR A 158 -2.22 4.75 -8.49
CA THR A 158 -2.38 6.20 -8.27
C THR A 158 -3.46 6.81 -9.17
N ARG A 159 -3.50 6.44 -10.46
CA ARG A 159 -4.57 6.90 -11.36
C ARG A 159 -5.95 6.44 -10.88
N ARG A 160 -6.08 5.23 -10.34
CA ARG A 160 -7.33 4.74 -9.75
C ARG A 160 -7.71 5.50 -8.49
N ALA A 161 -6.76 5.82 -7.62
CA ALA A 161 -7.00 6.65 -6.44
C ALA A 161 -7.58 8.02 -6.82
N ILE A 162 -7.01 8.66 -7.85
CA ILE A 162 -7.51 9.92 -8.41
C ILE A 162 -8.95 9.74 -8.95
N LYS A 163 -9.18 8.74 -9.81
CA LYS A 163 -10.52 8.44 -10.36
C LYS A 163 -11.55 8.08 -9.29
N ALA A 164 -11.11 7.53 -8.16
CA ALA A 164 -11.96 7.18 -7.02
C ALA A 164 -12.31 8.38 -6.13
N GLY A 165 -11.60 9.50 -6.25
CA GLY A 165 -11.86 10.72 -5.47
C GLY A 165 -11.07 10.84 -4.16
N PHE A 166 -10.00 10.05 -3.98
CA PHE A 166 -9.04 10.28 -2.90
C PHE A 166 -8.34 11.63 -3.07
N ASP A 167 -7.94 12.26 -1.96
CA ASP A 167 -7.20 13.53 -1.97
C ASP A 167 -5.69 13.33 -2.21
N GLY A 168 -5.21 12.08 -2.16
CA GLY A 168 -3.83 11.73 -2.43
C GLY A 168 -3.55 10.25 -2.25
N VAL A 169 -2.28 9.89 -2.42
CA VAL A 169 -1.76 8.55 -2.17
C VAL A 169 -0.59 8.59 -1.20
N GLU A 170 -0.47 7.56 -0.38
CA GLU A 170 0.73 7.29 0.40
C GLU A 170 1.41 6.03 -0.16
N ILE A 171 2.70 6.13 -0.48
CA ILE A 171 3.49 4.98 -0.94
C ILE A 171 4.05 4.27 0.29
N HIS A 172 3.65 3.02 0.52
CA HIS A 172 4.12 2.25 1.66
C HIS A 172 5.55 1.74 1.43
N GLY A 173 6.54 2.53 1.88
CA GLY A 173 7.97 2.22 1.79
C GLY A 173 8.59 1.54 3.02
N ALA A 174 7.79 0.91 3.88
CA ALA A 174 8.20 0.48 5.23
C ALA A 174 7.78 -0.97 5.55
N ASN A 175 7.92 -1.38 6.83
CA ASN A 175 7.38 -2.62 7.41
C ASN A 175 7.69 -3.92 6.65
N HIS A 176 8.91 -4.02 6.09
CA HIS A 176 9.36 -5.21 5.37
C HIS A 176 8.62 -5.53 4.08
N TYR A 177 7.88 -4.58 3.49
CA TYR A 177 7.29 -4.70 2.15
C TYR A 177 8.28 -4.31 1.04
N LEU A 178 7.89 -4.49 -0.22
CA LEU A 178 8.83 -4.56 -1.35
C LEU A 178 9.83 -3.39 -1.42
N ILE A 179 9.37 -2.15 -1.30
CA ILE A 179 10.26 -0.98 -1.35
C ILE A 179 11.27 -0.99 -0.20
N GLN A 180 10.84 -1.36 1.02
CA GLN A 180 11.73 -1.51 2.16
C GLN A 180 12.70 -2.70 1.96
N GLN A 181 12.22 -3.78 1.35
CA GLN A 181 13.06 -4.94 1.03
C GLN A 181 14.20 -4.55 0.08
N PHE A 182 13.92 -3.70 -0.93
CA PHE A 182 14.95 -3.16 -1.83
C PHE A 182 15.94 -2.26 -1.08
N PHE A 183 15.48 -1.51 -0.07
CA PHE A 183 16.34 -0.63 0.70
C PHE A 183 17.25 -1.36 1.69
N SER A 184 16.78 -2.47 2.25
CA SER A 184 17.45 -3.16 3.35
C SER A 184 18.58 -4.08 2.87
N LYS A 185 19.76 -3.95 3.51
CA LYS A 185 20.90 -4.87 3.35
C LYS A 185 20.60 -6.33 3.72
N LEU A 186 19.53 -6.55 4.48
CA LEU A 186 19.15 -7.88 4.96
C LEU A 186 18.28 -8.64 3.95
N SER A 187 17.85 -7.99 2.87
CA SER A 187 16.91 -8.56 1.90
C SER A 187 17.25 -8.26 0.44
N ASN A 188 18.15 -7.30 0.18
CA ASN A 188 18.61 -6.97 -1.15
C ASN A 188 20.12 -7.23 -1.27
N PHE A 189 20.46 -8.25 -2.04
CA PHE A 189 21.83 -8.65 -2.37
C PHE A 189 22.16 -8.40 -3.85
N ARG A 190 21.29 -7.67 -4.57
CA ARG A 190 21.50 -7.35 -5.98
C ARG A 190 22.78 -6.53 -6.15
N THR A 191 23.50 -6.84 -7.22
CA THR A 191 24.66 -6.07 -7.64
C THR A 191 24.40 -5.41 -8.99
N ILE A 192 24.86 -4.17 -9.15
CA ILE A 192 24.96 -3.51 -10.47
C ILE A 192 26.44 -3.29 -10.73
N ASN A 193 26.96 -3.83 -11.84
CA ASN A 193 28.38 -3.76 -12.19
C ASN A 193 29.31 -4.26 -11.07
N GLY A 194 28.92 -5.31 -10.35
CA GLY A 194 29.72 -5.91 -9.27
C GLY A 194 29.70 -5.16 -7.93
N VAL A 195 28.87 -4.11 -7.78
CA VAL A 195 28.72 -3.37 -6.52
C VAL A 195 27.34 -3.61 -5.91
N VAL A 196 27.30 -3.97 -4.62
CA VAL A 196 26.05 -4.10 -3.85
C VAL A 196 25.33 -2.76 -3.82
N VAL A 197 24.11 -2.73 -4.36
CA VAL A 197 23.35 -1.50 -4.57
C VAL A 197 22.74 -1.03 -3.25
N LEU A 198 23.49 -0.20 -2.53
CA LEU A 198 22.98 0.49 -1.33
C LEU A 198 22.94 2.01 -1.46
N LYS A 199 23.61 2.55 -2.48
CA LYS A 199 23.91 3.99 -2.55
C LYS A 199 23.77 4.65 -3.91
N ARG A 200 23.56 3.93 -5.01
CA ARG A 200 23.40 4.56 -6.33
C ARG A 200 22.10 4.15 -6.99
N GLU A 201 21.24 5.16 -7.08
CA GLU A 201 20.06 5.25 -7.93
C GLU A 201 18.79 4.60 -7.39
N TRP A 202 18.21 5.26 -6.39
CA TRP A 202 16.75 5.36 -6.17
C TRP A 202 16.02 5.99 -7.37
N ARG A 203 16.36 5.60 -8.59
CA ARG A 203 15.67 6.07 -9.79
C ARG A 203 14.54 5.10 -10.07
N PHE A 204 13.41 5.35 -9.41
CA PHE A 204 12.14 5.25 -10.12
C PHE A 204 12.23 6.30 -11.23
N ARG A 205 12.62 5.90 -12.44
CA ARG A 205 12.66 6.84 -13.59
C ARG A 205 11.24 7.17 -14.03
#